data_AF-A0A7W0M3T0-F1
#
_entry.id   AF-A0A7W0M3T0-F1
#
_cell.length_a   1.000
_cell.length_b   1.000
_cell.length_c   1.000
_cell.angle_alpha   90.00
_cell.angle_beta   90.00
_cell.angle_gamma   90.00
#
_symmetry.space_group_name_H-M   'P 1'
#
loop_
_entity.id
_entity.type
_entity.pdbx_description
1 polymer ?
#
loop_
_entity_poly.entity_id
_entity_poly.type
_entity_poly.pdbx_seq_one_letter_code
_entity_poly.pdbx_strand_id
1 'polypeptide(L)'
;MTLAIDSPEVFGPDTTSGHQLLPLPVTRLRAAKPAYTTRHVDLAAATQLLTGVEPHVGGFVLATVSEVGHHTKIELPDGRRASLFPGDEVVVAYGHRYAPDQFEAIMPSDLGACELVAAGGVAARVLSAHGRMRPATSLQPVGLLTDSAGRRMGLHLGVPAGVAPPRPEDRPLTIAVVGASMNAGKTTTAAYLARGLRGAGLQVGAAKTTGTGAGGDVWQLTDAGAYPVYDFTLSGLPSTYQASA
;
A
#
# COMPACT_ATOMS: atom_id res chain seq x y z
N MET A 1 3.85 6.91 29.15
CA MET A 1 2.51 6.55 28.62
C MET A 1 2.73 5.37 27.71
N THR A 2 2.51 4.17 28.23
CA THR A 2 2.76 2.90 27.56
C THR A 2 1.70 2.74 26.48
N LEU A 3 2.08 2.90 25.21
CA LEU A 3 1.23 2.54 24.08
C LEU A 3 1.11 1.02 24.08
N ALA A 4 -0.03 0.51 24.54
CA ALA A 4 -0.43 -0.86 24.28
C ALA A 4 -0.72 -0.92 22.77
N ILE A 5 0.26 -1.43 22.03
CA ILE A 5 0.11 -1.73 20.61
C ILE A 5 -0.68 -3.02 20.58
N ASP A 6 -1.90 -2.96 20.06
CA ASP A 6 -2.71 -4.15 19.90
C ASP A 6 -1.95 -5.21 19.11
N SER A 7 -2.15 -6.46 19.51
CA SER A 7 -1.60 -7.64 18.85
C SER A 7 -1.91 -7.58 17.34
N PRO A 8 -1.07 -8.13 16.44
CA PRO A 8 -1.45 -8.23 15.04
C PRO A 8 -2.83 -8.89 14.96
N GLU A 9 -3.80 -8.22 14.33
CA GLU A 9 -5.12 -8.78 14.08
C GLU A 9 -4.93 -10.00 13.16
N VAL A 10 -4.76 -11.17 13.78
CA VAL A 10 -4.91 -12.45 13.13
C VAL A 10 -6.42 -12.61 12.94
N PHE A 11 -6.94 -12.13 11.82
CA PHE A 11 -8.33 -12.35 11.46
C PHE A 11 -8.59 -13.86 11.47
N GLY A 12 -9.38 -14.31 12.43
CA GLY A 12 -9.78 -15.71 12.57
C GLY A 12 -10.57 -16.19 11.35
N PRO A 13 -10.84 -17.50 11.24
CA PRO A 13 -11.69 -18.03 10.19
C PRO A 13 -13.07 -17.37 10.26
N ASP A 14 -13.47 -16.74 9.16
CA ASP A 14 -14.76 -16.03 9.04
C ASP A 14 -15.90 -17.05 9.11
N THR A 15 -16.87 -16.88 10.01
CA THR A 15 -17.94 -17.87 10.25
C THR A 15 -19.28 -17.49 9.60
N THR A 16 -19.31 -16.49 8.72
CA THR A 16 -20.52 -15.99 8.05
C THR A 16 -21.00 -16.93 6.94
N SER A 17 -22.26 -17.35 6.97
CA SER A 17 -22.86 -18.16 5.91
C SER A 17 -22.80 -17.46 4.54
N GLY A 18 -22.04 -18.00 3.59
CA GLY A 18 -21.97 -17.50 2.20
C GLY A 18 -20.56 -17.25 1.64
N HIS A 19 -19.52 -17.25 2.48
CA HIS A 19 -18.15 -17.11 2.00
C HIS A 19 -17.64 -18.39 1.32
N GLN A 20 -16.77 -18.25 0.32
CA GLN A 20 -16.14 -19.38 -0.36
C GLN A 20 -14.64 -19.20 -0.41
N LEU A 21 -13.91 -20.28 -0.11
CA LEU A 21 -12.48 -20.39 -0.37
C LEU A 21 -12.28 -21.16 -1.67
N LEU A 22 -11.75 -20.47 -2.67
CA LEU A 22 -11.46 -21.03 -3.99
C LEU A 22 -9.95 -21.24 -4.13
N PRO A 23 -9.48 -22.36 -4.71
CA PRO A 23 -8.06 -22.53 -4.98
C PRO A 23 -7.51 -21.42 -5.89
N LEU A 24 -6.32 -20.90 -5.57
CA LEU A 24 -5.57 -19.96 -6.41
C LEU A 24 -4.40 -20.70 -7.07
N PRO A 25 -4.47 -21.02 -8.38
CA PRO A 25 -3.34 -21.63 -9.07
C PRO A 25 -2.11 -20.71 -9.04
N VAL A 26 -0.96 -21.27 -8.68
CA VAL A 26 0.33 -20.53 -8.63
C VAL A 26 0.65 -19.87 -9.98
N THR A 27 0.28 -20.50 -11.10
CA THR A 27 0.47 -19.95 -12.44
C THR A 27 -0.32 -18.66 -12.67
N ARG A 28 -1.55 -18.57 -12.13
CA ARG A 28 -2.39 -17.37 -12.22
C ARG A 28 -1.79 -16.23 -11.39
N LEU A 29 -1.40 -16.51 -10.14
CA LEU A 29 -0.77 -15.52 -9.28
C LEU A 29 0.54 -14.97 -9.87
N ARG A 30 1.37 -15.84 -10.47
CA ARG A 30 2.61 -15.44 -11.15
C ARG A 30 2.38 -14.57 -12.40
N ALA A 31 1.24 -14.72 -13.06
CA ALA A 31 0.88 -13.91 -14.22
C ALA A 31 0.31 -12.53 -13.82
N ALA A 32 -0.27 -12.43 -12.62
CA ALA A 32 -0.78 -11.17 -12.09
C ALA A 32 0.37 -10.18 -11.79
N LYS A 33 0.07 -8.88 -11.91
CA LYS A 33 1.03 -7.80 -11.64
C LYS A 33 0.91 -7.40 -10.16
N PRO A 34 1.89 -7.74 -9.30
CA PRO A 34 1.87 -7.28 -7.92
C PRO A 34 2.16 -5.79 -7.87
N ALA A 35 1.49 -5.07 -6.99
CA ALA A 35 1.70 -3.65 -6.82
C ALA A 35 2.74 -3.33 -5.75
N TYR A 36 3.23 -2.10 -5.73
CA TYR A 36 4.15 -1.56 -4.73
C TYR A 36 3.67 -1.79 -3.27
N THR A 37 2.38 -1.69 -3.02
CA THR A 37 1.77 -1.97 -1.70
C THR A 37 1.95 -3.42 -1.24
N THR A 38 2.28 -4.36 -2.13
CA THR A 38 2.48 -5.77 -1.77
C THR A 38 3.92 -6.13 -1.37
N ARG A 39 4.87 -5.19 -1.54
CA ARG A 39 6.32 -5.49 -1.56
C ARG A 39 6.93 -6.05 -0.26
N HIS A 40 6.23 -5.95 0.86
CA HIS A 40 6.69 -6.42 2.18
C HIS A 40 6.09 -7.77 2.58
N VAL A 41 5.32 -8.40 1.70
CA VAL A 41 4.65 -9.67 1.98
C VAL A 41 5.04 -10.69 0.93
N ASP A 42 5.37 -11.90 1.36
CA ASP A 42 5.62 -13.01 0.45
C ASP A 42 4.31 -13.50 -0.18
N LEU A 43 4.03 -13.02 -1.39
CA LEU A 43 2.86 -13.45 -2.15
C LEU A 43 2.89 -14.94 -2.51
N ALA A 44 4.04 -15.62 -2.47
CA ALA A 44 4.09 -17.07 -2.72
C ALA A 44 3.32 -17.87 -1.67
N ALA A 45 3.04 -17.30 -0.50
CA ALA A 45 2.18 -17.90 0.51
C ALA A 45 0.68 -17.88 0.14
N ALA A 46 0.26 -17.09 -0.87
CA ALA A 46 -1.13 -17.02 -1.31
C ALA A 46 -1.52 -18.26 -2.10
N THR A 47 -2.43 -19.06 -1.54
CA THR A 47 -2.87 -20.33 -2.13
C THR A 47 -4.36 -20.37 -2.44
N GLN A 48 -5.13 -19.40 -1.93
CA GLN A 48 -6.59 -19.39 -2.01
C GLN A 48 -7.13 -17.97 -2.22
N LEU A 49 -8.33 -17.90 -2.80
CA LEU A 49 -9.14 -16.70 -2.95
C LEU A 49 -10.37 -16.80 -2.04
N LEU A 50 -10.57 -15.81 -1.18
CA LEU A 50 -11.75 -15.68 -0.34
C LEU A 50 -12.76 -14.73 -1.00
N THR A 51 -13.99 -15.20 -1.17
CA THR A 51 -15.11 -14.43 -1.75
C THR A 51 -16.32 -14.44 -0.82
N GLY A 52 -17.31 -13.57 -1.09
CA GLY A 52 -18.53 -13.48 -0.29
C GLY A 52 -18.33 -12.86 1.10
N VAL A 53 -17.28 -12.07 1.27
CA VAL A 53 -16.93 -11.40 2.53
C VAL A 53 -16.71 -9.91 2.31
N GLU A 54 -16.78 -9.13 3.38
CA GLU A 54 -16.38 -7.72 3.34
C GLU A 54 -14.84 -7.61 3.30
N PRO A 55 -14.30 -6.68 2.48
CA PRO A 55 -12.88 -6.37 2.48
C PRO A 55 -12.47 -5.63 3.77
N HIS A 56 -11.17 -5.58 4.03
CA HIS A 56 -10.60 -4.84 5.15
C HIS A 56 -9.43 -3.99 4.65
N VAL A 57 -9.13 -2.91 5.38
CA VAL A 57 -8.03 -2.00 5.04
C VAL A 57 -6.72 -2.78 5.08
N GLY A 58 -5.92 -2.63 4.03
CA GLY A 58 -4.65 -3.33 3.87
C GLY A 58 -4.77 -4.74 3.30
N GLY A 59 -5.98 -5.31 3.24
CA GLY A 59 -6.23 -6.62 2.65
C GLY A 59 -5.88 -6.67 1.17
N PHE A 60 -5.19 -7.73 0.76
CA PHE A 60 -4.84 -7.93 -0.65
C PHE A 60 -5.97 -8.58 -1.42
N VAL A 61 -6.19 -8.06 -2.63
CA VAL A 61 -7.20 -8.54 -3.56
C VAL A 61 -6.56 -8.83 -4.92
N LEU A 62 -6.89 -9.98 -5.48
CA LEU A 62 -6.69 -10.25 -6.90
C LEU A 62 -7.85 -9.61 -7.66
N ALA A 63 -7.56 -8.74 -8.62
CA ALA A 63 -8.58 -8.08 -9.42
C ALA A 63 -8.22 -8.07 -10.90
N THR A 64 -9.22 -8.19 -11.77
CA THR A 64 -9.08 -8.00 -13.21
C THR A 64 -9.25 -6.53 -13.57
N VAL A 65 -8.40 -5.99 -14.43
CA VAL A 65 -8.57 -4.66 -15.02
C VAL A 65 -9.70 -4.74 -16.05
N SER A 66 -10.83 -4.12 -15.77
CA SER A 66 -11.96 -4.09 -16.71
C SER A 66 -11.82 -2.96 -17.73
N GLU A 67 -11.36 -1.79 -17.30
CA GLU A 67 -11.14 -0.62 -18.17
C GLU A 67 -9.96 0.22 -17.68
N VAL A 68 -9.11 0.66 -18.62
CA VAL A 68 -7.94 1.50 -18.30
C VAL A 68 -8.33 2.98 -18.34
N GLY A 69 -8.19 3.64 -17.20
CA GLY A 69 -8.50 5.06 -17.00
C GLY A 69 -7.25 5.91 -16.72
N HIS A 70 -7.28 6.70 -15.65
CA HIS A 70 -6.21 7.65 -15.30
C HIS A 70 -4.87 6.97 -15.03
N HIS A 71 -4.86 5.94 -14.18
CA HIS A 71 -3.65 5.17 -13.87
C HIS A 71 -3.41 4.09 -14.93
N THR A 72 -2.80 4.46 -16.05
CA THR A 72 -2.48 3.55 -17.16
C THR A 72 -1.34 2.57 -16.87
N LYS A 73 -0.67 2.73 -15.72
CA LYS A 73 0.44 1.89 -15.26
C LYS A 73 0.26 1.58 -13.78
N ILE A 74 0.68 0.38 -13.40
CA ILE A 74 0.84 -0.05 -12.01
C ILE A 74 2.32 -0.07 -11.66
N GLU A 75 2.66 0.44 -10.48
CA GLU A 75 4.01 0.40 -9.93
C GLU A 75 4.22 -0.95 -9.26
N LEU A 76 5.23 -1.70 -9.70
CA LEU A 76 5.62 -3.00 -9.17
C LEU A 76 6.44 -2.82 -7.87
N PRO A 77 6.66 -3.89 -7.07
CA PRO A 77 7.48 -3.86 -5.86
C PRO A 77 8.89 -3.28 -6.03
N ASP A 78 9.48 -3.45 -7.21
CA ASP A 78 10.81 -2.97 -7.57
C ASP A 78 10.82 -1.51 -8.09
N GLY A 79 9.67 -0.84 -8.11
CA GLY A 79 9.50 0.52 -8.63
C GLY A 79 9.28 0.60 -10.14
N ARG A 80 9.37 -0.52 -10.87
CA ARG A 80 9.06 -0.54 -12.31
C ARG A 80 7.59 -0.23 -12.54
N ARG A 81 7.30 0.66 -13.50
CA ARG A 81 5.91 0.99 -13.87
C ARG A 81 5.44 0.14 -15.04
N ALA A 82 4.72 -0.92 -14.77
CA ALA A 82 4.16 -1.82 -15.78
C ALA A 82 2.87 -1.24 -16.39
N SER A 83 2.76 -1.24 -17.72
CA SER A 83 1.53 -0.84 -18.42
C SER A 83 0.38 -1.77 -18.08
N LEU A 84 -0.82 -1.20 -17.93
CA LEU A 84 -2.07 -1.93 -17.76
C LEU A 84 -2.81 -2.06 -19.09
N PHE A 85 -3.45 -3.21 -19.27
CA PHE A 85 -4.33 -3.55 -20.37
C PHE A 85 -5.62 -4.16 -19.81
N PRO A 86 -6.79 -3.97 -20.46
CA PRO A 86 -7.99 -4.70 -20.10
C PRO A 86 -7.75 -6.21 -20.10
N GLY A 87 -8.25 -6.90 -19.07
CA GLY A 87 -8.04 -8.33 -18.85
C GLY A 87 -6.78 -8.69 -18.05
N ASP A 88 -5.86 -7.75 -17.81
CA ASP A 88 -4.76 -7.98 -16.88
C ASP A 88 -5.28 -8.29 -15.48
N GLU A 89 -4.60 -9.17 -14.75
CA GLU A 89 -4.82 -9.34 -13.32
C GLU A 89 -3.76 -8.57 -12.53
N VAL A 90 -4.19 -7.95 -11.44
CA VAL A 90 -3.33 -7.18 -10.52
C VAL A 90 -3.55 -7.67 -9.09
N VAL A 91 -2.50 -7.60 -8.27
CA VAL A 91 -2.61 -7.78 -6.81
C VAL A 91 -2.38 -6.42 -6.15
N VAL A 92 -3.43 -5.90 -5.51
CA VAL A 92 -3.47 -4.56 -4.90
C VAL A 92 -4.03 -4.65 -3.48
N ALA A 93 -3.84 -3.59 -2.69
CA ALA A 93 -4.40 -3.49 -1.35
C ALA A 93 -5.68 -2.65 -1.35
N TYR A 94 -6.70 -3.06 -0.59
CA TYR A 94 -7.83 -2.19 -0.29
C TYR A 94 -7.44 -1.08 0.68
N GLY A 95 -7.89 0.16 0.45
CA GLY A 95 -7.65 1.23 1.42
C GLY A 95 -8.27 2.57 1.04
N HIS A 96 -8.57 3.39 2.04
CA HIS A 96 -9.08 4.74 1.82
C HIS A 96 -8.01 5.65 1.21
N ARG A 97 -8.43 6.62 0.41
CA ARG A 97 -7.52 7.61 -0.18
C ARG A 97 -8.12 9.00 -0.10
N TYR A 98 -7.32 9.95 0.36
CA TYR A 98 -7.63 11.36 0.23
C TYR A 98 -6.47 12.06 -0.49
N ALA A 99 -6.69 12.36 -1.77
CA ALA A 99 -5.75 13.11 -2.59
C ALA A 99 -6.51 14.22 -3.33
N PRO A 100 -6.58 15.44 -2.77
CA PRO A 100 -7.35 16.56 -3.35
C PRO A 100 -6.97 16.86 -4.81
N ASP A 101 -5.70 16.64 -5.14
CA ASP A 101 -5.13 16.85 -6.47
C ASP A 101 -5.42 15.70 -7.46
N GLN A 102 -6.08 14.63 -6.99
CA GLN A 102 -6.37 13.40 -7.72
C GLN A 102 -7.75 12.83 -7.34
N PHE A 103 -7.80 11.77 -6.52
CA PHE A 103 -9.03 11.06 -6.15
C PHE A 103 -9.22 11.07 -4.63
N GLU A 104 -10.47 11.29 -4.23
CA GLU A 104 -10.98 10.93 -2.91
C GLU A 104 -11.75 9.61 -3.04
N ALA A 105 -11.45 8.65 -2.19
CA ALA A 105 -12.01 7.32 -2.26
C ALA A 105 -12.08 6.65 -0.90
N ILE A 106 -13.07 5.78 -0.73
CA ILE A 106 -13.28 4.98 0.48
C ILE A 106 -13.24 3.51 0.16
N MET A 107 -12.82 2.70 1.13
CA MET A 107 -12.92 1.25 1.01
C MET A 107 -14.39 0.85 0.74
N PRO A 108 -14.66 -0.02 -0.24
CA PRO A 108 -16.00 -0.55 -0.47
C PRO A 108 -16.41 -1.47 0.68
N SER A 109 -17.72 -1.71 0.83
CA SER A 109 -18.29 -2.64 1.81
C SER A 109 -18.35 -4.08 1.31
N ASP A 110 -18.04 -4.33 0.04
CA ASP A 110 -18.09 -5.64 -0.60
C ASP A 110 -16.97 -5.78 -1.64
N LEU A 111 -16.91 -6.95 -2.29
CA LEU A 111 -16.00 -7.25 -3.40
C LEU A 111 -16.59 -6.88 -4.76
N GLY A 112 -17.49 -5.90 -4.81
CA GLY A 112 -18.03 -5.34 -6.04
C GLY A 112 -16.96 -4.56 -6.83
N ALA A 113 -17.37 -4.08 -8.02
CA ALA A 113 -16.49 -3.26 -8.85
C ALA A 113 -15.97 -2.04 -8.07
N CYS A 114 -14.70 -1.73 -8.27
CA CYS A 114 -14.01 -0.61 -7.63
C CYS A 114 -12.94 -0.04 -8.56
N GLU A 115 -12.18 0.94 -8.10
CA GLU A 115 -11.18 1.61 -8.91
C GLU A 115 -9.78 1.47 -8.33
N LEU A 116 -8.78 1.44 -9.22
CA LEU A 116 -7.40 1.69 -8.87
C LEU A 116 -7.26 3.19 -8.58
N VAL A 117 -7.22 3.54 -7.31
CA VAL A 117 -7.17 4.93 -6.85
C VAL A 117 -5.74 5.39 -6.61
N ALA A 118 -4.74 4.53 -6.61
CA ALA A 118 -3.33 4.94 -6.65
C ALA A 118 -2.50 3.93 -7.44
N ALA A 119 -1.58 4.42 -8.27
CA ALA A 119 -0.71 3.57 -9.11
C ALA A 119 0.20 2.62 -8.30
N GLY A 120 0.45 2.91 -7.02
CA GLY A 120 1.15 1.98 -6.13
C GLY A 120 0.31 0.78 -5.68
N GLY A 121 -0.93 0.67 -6.14
CA GLY A 121 -1.81 -0.46 -5.88
C GLY A 121 -2.73 -0.28 -4.69
N VAL A 122 -3.52 0.80 -4.70
CA VAL A 122 -4.63 0.98 -3.76
C VAL A 122 -5.93 0.89 -4.53
N ALA A 123 -6.79 -0.05 -4.14
CA ALA A 123 -8.15 -0.23 -4.64
C ALA A 123 -9.16 0.36 -3.67
N ALA A 124 -10.12 1.11 -4.18
CA ALA A 124 -11.18 1.75 -3.40
C ALA A 124 -12.34 2.16 -4.31
N ARG A 125 -13.46 2.56 -3.72
CA ARG A 125 -14.55 3.24 -4.43
C ARG A 125 -14.31 4.74 -4.46
N VAL A 126 -14.21 5.33 -5.64
CA VAL A 126 -14.07 6.78 -5.82
C VAL A 126 -15.34 7.50 -5.36
N LEU A 127 -15.17 8.52 -4.51
CA LEU A 127 -16.23 9.44 -4.11
C LEU A 127 -16.19 10.73 -4.94
N SER A 128 -14.99 11.26 -5.14
CA SER A 128 -14.79 12.50 -5.90
C SER A 128 -13.44 12.49 -6.61
N ALA A 129 -13.33 13.27 -7.68
CA ALA A 129 -12.12 13.40 -8.48
C ALA A 129 -11.87 14.88 -8.78
N HIS A 130 -10.60 15.29 -8.73
CA HIS A 130 -10.21 16.62 -9.18
C HIS A 130 -10.56 16.78 -10.67
N GLY A 131 -11.07 17.95 -11.09
CA GLY A 131 -11.57 18.16 -12.47
C GLY A 131 -10.55 18.01 -13.61
N ARG A 132 -9.27 17.78 -13.30
CA ARG A 132 -8.19 17.50 -14.27
C ARG A 132 -7.94 16.02 -14.49
N MET A 133 -8.59 15.18 -13.70
CA MET A 133 -8.41 13.73 -13.68
C MET A 133 -9.32 13.11 -14.73
N ARG A 134 -8.79 12.13 -15.45
CA ARG A 134 -9.62 11.18 -16.20
C ARG A 134 -10.33 10.25 -15.20
N PRO A 135 -11.39 9.54 -15.61
CA PRO A 135 -11.95 8.46 -14.80
C PRO A 135 -10.85 7.52 -14.30
N ALA A 136 -10.97 7.02 -13.07
CA ALA A 136 -10.00 6.07 -12.52
C ALA A 136 -10.02 4.74 -13.30
N THR A 137 -8.96 3.94 -13.18
CA THR A 137 -8.92 2.61 -13.83
C THR A 137 -9.83 1.66 -13.09
N SER A 138 -10.74 1.01 -13.82
CA SER A 138 -11.77 0.14 -13.26
C SER A 138 -11.21 -1.25 -13.00
N LEU A 139 -11.53 -1.78 -11.82
CA LEU A 139 -11.12 -3.10 -11.34
C LEU A 139 -12.36 -3.93 -11.01
N GLN A 140 -12.34 -5.19 -11.41
CA GLN A 140 -13.28 -6.20 -10.98
C GLN A 140 -12.57 -7.14 -10.00
N PRO A 141 -12.86 -7.08 -8.70
CA PRO A 141 -12.30 -8.03 -7.74
C PRO A 141 -12.69 -9.47 -8.08
N VAL A 142 -11.71 -10.36 -7.96
CA VAL A 142 -11.88 -11.82 -8.08
C VAL A 142 -12.01 -12.44 -6.69
N GLY A 143 -11.22 -11.98 -5.73
CA GLY A 143 -11.25 -12.44 -4.34
C GLY A 143 -10.08 -11.91 -3.52
N LEU A 144 -10.23 -11.94 -2.20
CA LEU A 144 -9.15 -11.60 -1.28
C LEU A 144 -8.12 -12.73 -1.25
N LEU A 145 -6.84 -12.39 -1.15
CA LEU A 145 -5.79 -13.41 -1.01
C LEU A 145 -5.82 -14.03 0.39
N THR A 146 -5.68 -15.35 0.44
CA THR A 146 -5.54 -16.11 1.68
C THR A 146 -4.41 -17.13 1.57
N ASP A 147 -3.81 -17.45 2.71
CA ASP A 147 -2.83 -18.52 2.81
C ASP A 147 -3.47 -19.91 2.87
N SER A 148 -2.67 -20.96 3.03
CA SER A 148 -3.15 -22.35 3.08
C SER A 148 -4.05 -22.68 4.28
N ALA A 149 -4.05 -21.82 5.31
CA ALA A 149 -4.91 -21.95 6.48
C ALA A 149 -6.19 -21.10 6.35
N GLY A 150 -6.42 -20.48 5.18
CA GLY A 150 -7.55 -19.58 4.95
C GLY A 150 -7.40 -18.21 5.64
N ARG A 151 -6.20 -17.87 6.16
CA ARG A 151 -5.96 -16.58 6.81
C ARG A 151 -5.81 -15.51 5.74
N ARG A 152 -6.53 -14.40 5.90
CA ARG A 152 -6.49 -13.25 4.99
C ARG A 152 -5.06 -12.69 4.92
N MET A 153 -4.58 -12.43 3.72
CA MET A 153 -3.31 -11.79 3.47
C MET A 153 -3.50 -10.29 3.26
N GLY A 154 -2.53 -9.52 3.73
CA GLY A 154 -2.55 -8.07 3.60
C GLY A 154 -1.32 -7.42 4.19
N LEU A 155 -1.32 -6.10 4.11
CA LEU A 155 -0.40 -5.25 4.84
C LEU A 155 -0.53 -5.52 6.34
N HIS A 156 0.60 -5.75 6.99
CA HIS A 156 0.69 -5.95 8.43
C HIS A 156 1.89 -5.20 8.98
N LEU A 157 1.91 -4.98 10.30
CA LEU A 157 3.04 -4.36 10.97
C LEU A 157 4.27 -5.25 10.80
N GLY A 158 5.25 -4.77 10.02
CA GLY A 158 6.54 -5.45 9.80
C GLY A 158 7.53 -5.28 10.95
N VAL A 159 7.09 -4.78 12.10
CA VAL A 159 7.91 -4.66 13.31
C VAL A 159 7.68 -5.89 14.17
N PRO A 160 8.73 -6.68 14.48
CA PRO A 160 8.60 -7.78 15.43
C PRO A 160 8.03 -7.30 16.76
N ALA A 161 7.08 -8.05 17.32
CA ALA A 161 6.58 -7.78 18.66
C ALA A 161 7.76 -7.72 19.66
N GLY A 162 7.75 -6.71 20.54
CA GLY A 162 8.75 -6.58 21.60
C GLY A 162 10.00 -5.75 21.27
N VAL A 163 10.08 -5.09 20.12
CA VAL A 163 11.13 -4.07 19.88
C VAL A 163 10.85 -2.85 20.75
N ALA A 164 11.62 -2.69 21.83
CA ALA A 164 11.56 -1.49 22.66
C ALA A 164 12.03 -0.28 21.85
N PRO A 165 11.35 0.89 21.96
CA PRO A 165 11.85 2.11 21.33
C PRO A 165 13.24 2.46 21.87
N PRO A 166 14.14 2.98 21.03
CA PRO A 166 15.46 3.40 21.47
C PRO A 166 15.33 4.46 22.57
N ARG A 167 16.29 4.43 23.51
CA ARG A 167 16.35 5.46 24.55
C ARG A 167 16.56 6.83 23.90
N PRO A 168 16.06 7.92 24.51
CA PRO A 168 16.19 9.26 23.92
C PRO A 168 17.63 9.63 23.54
N GLU A 169 18.62 9.21 24.33
CA GLU A 169 20.06 9.42 24.10
C GLU A 169 20.61 8.66 22.89
N ASP A 170 19.96 7.58 22.46
CA ASP A 170 20.37 6.74 21.33
C ASP A 170 19.68 7.16 20.01
N ARG A 171 18.80 8.18 20.05
CA ARG A 171 18.05 8.60 18.86
C ARG A 171 18.95 9.41 17.93
N PRO A 172 18.98 9.10 16.62
CA PRO A 172 19.70 9.92 15.66
C PRO A 172 19.06 11.30 15.53
N LEU A 173 19.84 12.28 15.07
CA LEU A 173 19.31 13.57 14.64
C LEU A 173 18.15 13.34 13.66
N THR A 174 16.97 13.81 14.04
CA THR A 174 15.74 13.63 13.27
C THR A 174 15.27 14.97 12.75
N ILE A 175 15.16 15.09 11.44
CA ILE A 175 14.70 16.30 10.76
C ILE A 175 13.35 15.99 10.09
N ALA A 176 12.30 16.68 10.50
CA ALA A 176 10.98 16.53 9.91
C ALA A 176 10.75 17.58 8.83
N VAL A 177 10.44 17.14 7.61
CA VAL A 177 10.01 18.01 6.51
C VAL A 177 8.49 17.97 6.41
N VAL A 178 7.84 19.02 6.89
CA VAL A 178 6.37 19.17 6.92
C VAL A 178 5.90 20.26 5.96
N GLY A 179 4.65 20.20 5.53
CA GLY A 179 4.10 21.19 4.60
C GLY A 179 2.60 21.04 4.41
N ALA A 180 1.94 22.12 4.02
CA ALA A 180 0.48 22.26 4.06
C ALA A 180 -0.29 21.52 2.95
N SER A 181 0.37 21.08 1.89
CA SER A 181 -0.31 20.46 0.74
C SER A 181 0.49 19.35 0.07
N MET A 182 -0.18 18.55 -0.74
CA MET A 182 0.46 17.70 -1.75
C MET A 182 1.28 18.58 -2.71
N ASN A 183 2.39 18.06 -3.23
CA ASN A 183 3.24 18.79 -4.19
C ASN A 183 3.91 20.08 -3.66
N ALA A 184 3.87 20.36 -2.35
CA ALA A 184 4.56 21.49 -1.71
C ALA A 184 6.11 21.37 -1.68
N GLY A 185 6.71 20.45 -2.45
CA GLY A 185 8.16 20.24 -2.47
C GLY A 185 8.73 19.42 -1.30
N LYS A 186 7.90 18.84 -0.42
CA LYS A 186 8.36 18.07 0.76
C LYS A 186 9.37 16.98 0.41
N THR A 187 9.03 16.10 -0.53
CA THR A 187 9.91 15.00 -0.96
C THR A 187 11.19 15.53 -1.59
N THR A 188 11.09 16.56 -2.44
CA THR A 188 12.26 17.22 -3.04
C THR A 188 13.19 17.77 -1.96
N THR A 189 12.68 18.53 -1.00
CA THR A 189 13.47 19.06 0.12
C THR A 189 14.13 17.95 0.92
N ALA A 190 13.38 16.90 1.26
CA ALA A 190 13.93 15.75 1.99
C ALA A 190 15.04 15.03 1.19
N ALA A 191 14.88 14.88 -0.12
CA ALA A 191 15.88 14.28 -1.01
C ALA A 191 17.16 15.12 -1.09
N TYR A 192 17.06 16.44 -1.26
CA TYR A 192 18.25 17.31 -1.30
C TYR A 192 18.94 17.41 0.06
N LEU A 193 18.18 17.37 1.16
CA LEU A 193 18.73 17.28 2.51
C LEU A 193 19.50 15.96 2.70
N ALA A 194 18.91 14.83 2.32
CA ALA A 194 19.59 13.54 2.36
C ALA A 194 20.87 13.54 1.53
N ARG A 195 20.80 14.07 0.29
CA ARG A 195 21.95 14.16 -0.61
C ARG A 195 23.09 14.99 -0.02
N GLY A 196 22.78 16.14 0.59
CA GLY A 196 23.76 17.00 1.24
C GLY A 196 24.42 16.34 2.45
N LEU A 197 23.63 15.74 3.34
CA LEU A 197 24.13 15.04 4.53
C LEU A 197 25.00 13.83 4.16
N ARG A 198 24.59 13.05 3.15
CA ARG A 198 25.44 11.98 2.60
C ARG A 198 26.74 12.52 2.02
N GLY A 199 26.69 13.65 1.30
CA GLY A 199 27.88 14.33 0.78
C GLY A 199 28.83 14.83 1.87
N ALA A 200 28.32 15.11 3.06
CA ALA A 200 29.09 15.46 4.25
C ALA A 200 29.64 14.24 5.02
N GLY A 201 29.46 13.02 4.50
CA GLY A 201 29.96 11.79 5.13
C GLY A 201 29.07 11.20 6.22
N LEU A 202 27.85 11.72 6.41
CA LEU A 202 26.90 11.18 7.40
C LEU A 202 26.14 9.97 6.85
N GLN A 203 25.71 9.09 7.76
CA GLN A 203 24.71 8.07 7.46
C GLN A 203 23.31 8.68 7.57
N VAL A 204 22.46 8.42 6.60
CA VAL A 204 21.12 9.02 6.51
C VAL A 204 20.12 7.93 6.27
N GLY A 205 19.17 7.75 7.18
CA GLY A 205 17.92 7.03 6.94
C GLY A 205 16.79 8.01 6.61
N ALA A 206 15.73 7.54 5.97
CA ALA A 206 14.55 8.36 5.70
C ALA A 206 13.26 7.57 5.92
N ALA A 207 12.17 8.27 6.23
CA ALA A 207 10.86 7.67 6.36
C ALA A 207 9.77 8.60 5.83
N LYS A 208 8.88 8.05 4.99
CA LYS A 208 7.60 8.68 4.62
C LYS A 208 6.52 8.21 5.58
N THR A 209 6.13 9.08 6.51
CA THR A 209 5.18 8.75 7.57
C THR A 209 3.72 8.99 7.21
N THR A 210 3.43 9.70 6.11
CA THR A 210 2.07 10.01 5.66
C THR A 210 1.89 9.88 4.16
N GLY A 211 0.67 9.62 3.71
CA GLY A 211 0.26 9.63 2.31
C GLY A 211 -0.47 8.36 1.88
N THR A 212 -0.35 8.02 0.61
CA THR A 212 -0.95 6.82 -0.02
C THR A 212 0.15 5.97 -0.64
N GLY A 213 0.01 4.65 -0.56
CA GLY A 213 0.99 3.68 -1.01
C GLY A 213 1.39 3.90 -2.47
N ALA A 214 2.59 4.41 -2.66
CA ALA A 214 3.24 4.68 -3.93
C ALA A 214 4.74 4.91 -3.67
N GLY A 215 5.58 4.33 -4.49
CA GLY A 215 7.02 4.25 -4.24
C GLY A 215 7.81 5.49 -4.65
N GLY A 216 7.21 6.41 -5.40
CA GLY A 216 7.91 7.60 -5.92
C GLY A 216 8.75 8.35 -4.87
N ASP A 217 8.23 8.54 -3.65
CA ASP A 217 8.98 9.21 -2.58
C ASP A 217 10.11 8.32 -2.03
N VAL A 218 9.86 7.02 -1.86
CA VAL A 218 10.86 6.06 -1.37
C VAL A 218 12.00 5.93 -2.36
N TRP A 219 11.70 5.82 -3.65
CA TRP A 219 12.71 5.73 -4.71
C TRP A 219 13.52 7.03 -4.82
N GLN A 220 12.87 8.20 -4.79
CA GLN A 220 13.58 9.48 -4.83
C GLN A 220 14.52 9.66 -3.63
N LEU A 221 14.12 9.24 -2.43
CA LEU A 221 14.97 9.28 -1.24
C LEU A 221 16.12 8.27 -1.31
N THR A 222 15.87 7.09 -1.88
CA THR A 222 16.89 6.07 -2.14
C THR A 222 17.93 6.59 -3.13
N ASP A 223 17.50 7.21 -4.23
CA ASP A 223 18.38 7.84 -5.24
C ASP A 223 19.23 8.98 -4.65
N ALA A 224 18.69 9.68 -3.63
CA ALA A 224 19.42 10.70 -2.89
C ALA A 224 20.52 10.13 -1.95
N GLY A 225 20.55 8.81 -1.75
CA GLY A 225 21.53 8.09 -0.93
C GLY A 225 21.08 7.83 0.51
N ALA A 226 19.80 8.01 0.83
CA ALA A 226 19.26 7.57 2.11
C ALA A 226 19.16 6.03 2.16
N TYR A 227 19.56 5.42 3.28
CA TYR A 227 19.41 4.00 3.53
C TYR A 227 19.46 3.71 5.05
N PRO A 228 18.48 2.99 5.63
CA PRO A 228 17.27 2.48 4.97
C PRO A 228 16.26 3.59 4.66
N VAL A 229 15.32 3.31 3.74
CA VAL A 229 14.16 4.18 3.46
C VAL A 229 12.87 3.42 3.78
N TYR A 230 12.04 3.97 4.65
CA TYR A 230 10.79 3.38 5.08
C TYR A 230 9.58 4.19 4.62
N ASP A 231 8.41 3.55 4.56
CA ASP A 231 7.13 4.24 4.51
C ASP A 231 6.08 3.53 5.37
N PHE A 232 4.93 4.15 5.56
CA PHE A 232 3.81 3.64 6.37
C PHE A 232 3.25 2.29 5.88
N THR A 233 3.60 1.79 4.69
CA THR A 233 3.16 0.45 4.26
C THR A 233 3.85 -0.66 5.07
N LEU A 234 5.03 -0.41 5.65
CA LEU A 234 5.63 -1.30 6.65
C LEU A 234 4.87 -1.32 7.98
N SER A 235 4.03 -0.32 8.22
CA SER A 235 3.17 -0.23 9.40
C SER A 235 1.79 -0.83 9.16
N GLY A 236 1.61 -1.61 8.09
CA GLY A 236 0.32 -2.22 7.77
C GLY A 236 -0.67 -1.31 7.03
N LEU A 237 -0.27 -0.09 6.65
CA LEU A 237 -1.20 0.90 6.10
C LEU A 237 -1.07 1.05 4.57
N PRO A 238 -2.14 0.90 3.79
CA PRO A 238 -2.13 1.24 2.35
C PRO A 238 -2.16 2.76 2.14
N SER A 239 -2.62 3.51 3.14
CA SER A 239 -2.77 4.96 3.17
C SER A 239 -2.92 5.40 4.61
N THR A 240 -2.49 6.62 4.92
CA THR A 240 -2.65 7.20 6.27
C THR A 240 -3.94 8.01 6.42
N TYR A 241 -4.78 8.08 5.38
CA TYR A 241 -6.10 8.69 5.48
C TYR A 241 -7.05 7.74 6.22
N GLN A 242 -7.74 8.27 7.24
CA GLN A 242 -8.61 7.50 8.14
C GLN A 242 -7.89 6.36 8.90
N ALA A 243 -6.56 6.42 9.01
CA ALA A 243 -5.82 5.52 9.88
C ALA A 243 -6.07 5.92 11.35
N SER A 244 -6.47 4.94 12.17
CA SER A 244 -6.47 5.07 13.63
C SER A 244 -5.10 4.72 14.18
N ALA A 245 -4.74 5.36 15.30
CA ALA A 245 -3.53 5.08 16.07
C ALA A 245 -3.73 3.90 17.02
#